data_AF-A0A966NT30-F1
#
_entry.id   AF-A0A966NT30-F1
#
_cell.length_a   1.000
_cell.length_b   1.000
_cell.length_c   1.000
_cell.angle_alpha   90.00
_cell.angle_beta   90.00
_cell.angle_gamma   90.00
#
_symmetry.space_group_name_H-M   'P 1'
#
loop_
_entity.id
_entity.type
_entity.pdbx_description
1 polymer ?
#
loop_
_entity_poly.entity_id
_entity_poly.type
_entity_poly.pdbx_seq_one_letter_code
_entity_poly.pdbx_strand_id
1 'polypeptide(L)'
;PIIEASMAKVGIKVKWNIISAGYYSTVMNPAKQSDMSASGWGADWANASTVIPELFTSSGGFNLTQNSDDPNYKAFEARVDAAMKVTDRKKQAALWKALDKEAAGYFWHLPTTFGKAQEVWGSALRNVFFWVPQGNPAYGKIWIKQ
;
A
#
# COMPACT_ATOMS: atom_id res chain seq x y z
N PRO A 1 -2.30 12.48 20.13
CA PRO A 1 -2.76 12.29 18.74
C PRO A 1 -4.05 11.45 18.62
N ILE A 2 -4.77 11.46 17.49
CA ILE A 2 -6.07 10.76 17.36
C ILE A 2 -5.98 9.23 17.61
N ILE A 3 -4.85 8.62 17.26
CA ILE A 3 -4.60 7.19 17.49
C ILE A 3 -4.45 6.89 18.99
N GLU A 4 -3.65 7.66 19.74
CA GLU A 4 -3.53 7.51 21.19
C GLU A 4 -4.89 7.65 21.89
N ALA A 5 -5.67 8.68 21.52
CA ALA A 5 -6.98 8.92 22.12
C ALA A 5 -7.97 7.79 21.83
N SER A 6 -7.93 7.21 20.63
CA SER A 6 -8.78 6.07 20.26
C SER A 6 -8.38 4.80 21.00
N MET A 7 -7.08 4.49 21.03
CA MET A 7 -6.53 3.29 21.68
C MET A 7 -6.68 3.34 23.21
N ALA A 8 -6.55 4.51 23.82
CA ALA A 8 -6.72 4.69 25.27
C ALA A 8 -8.14 4.35 25.76
N LYS A 9 -9.17 4.48 24.91
CA LYS A 9 -10.56 4.10 25.24
C LYS A 9 -10.70 2.61 25.58
N VAL A 10 -9.79 1.78 25.08
CA VAL A 10 -9.75 0.34 25.34
C VAL A 10 -8.52 -0.06 26.17
N GLY A 11 -7.87 0.91 26.83
CA GLY A 11 -6.73 0.66 27.72
C GLY A 11 -5.40 0.39 27.02
N ILE A 12 -5.31 0.54 25.70
CA ILE A 12 -4.06 0.35 24.95
C ILE A 12 -3.21 1.63 25.07
N LYS A 13 -1.97 1.47 25.57
CA LYS A 13 -0.99 2.55 25.70
C LYS A 13 -0.10 2.59 24.46
N VAL A 14 -0.18 3.70 23.71
CA VAL A 14 0.65 3.89 22.51
C VAL A 14 1.97 4.55 22.88
N LYS A 15 3.08 3.99 22.40
CA LYS A 15 4.42 4.59 22.46
C LYS A 15 4.96 4.74 21.03
N TRP A 16 5.30 5.97 20.65
CA TRP A 16 5.79 6.23 19.29
C TRP A 16 7.28 5.98 19.15
N ASN A 17 7.65 5.31 18.06
CA ASN A 17 9.00 5.28 17.51
C ASN A 17 9.03 6.14 16.25
N ILE A 18 9.26 7.45 16.41
CA ILE A 18 9.22 8.40 15.28
C ILE A 18 10.46 8.20 14.41
N ILE A 19 10.23 7.91 13.12
CA ILE A 19 11.29 7.72 12.14
C ILE A 19 11.66 9.08 11.54
N SER A 20 12.79 9.65 11.94
CA SER A 20 13.27 10.96 11.46
C SER A 20 14.01 10.89 10.13
N ALA A 21 14.60 9.74 9.79
CA ALA A 21 15.29 9.48 8.53
C ALA A 21 15.33 7.97 8.26
N GLY A 22 15.54 7.57 6.99
CA GLY A 22 15.69 6.16 6.63
C GLY A 22 14.40 5.36 6.83
N TYR A 23 13.27 5.88 6.34
CA TYR A 23 11.95 5.25 6.47
C TYR A 23 11.96 3.77 6.05
N TYR A 24 12.30 3.47 4.79
CA TYR A 24 12.29 2.10 4.27
C TYR A 24 13.26 1.17 4.98
N SER A 25 14.48 1.62 5.31
CA SER A 25 15.45 0.79 6.05
C SER A 25 15.06 0.54 7.52
N THR A 26 14.01 1.22 7.98
CA THR A 26 13.39 1.00 9.29
C THR A 26 12.17 0.10 9.17
N VAL A 27 11.23 0.40 8.27
CA VAL A 27 9.98 -0.38 8.11
C VAL A 27 10.18 -1.76 7.49
N MET A 28 11.25 -1.95 6.71
CA MET A 28 11.61 -3.24 6.12
C MET A 28 12.53 -4.09 7.00
N ASN A 29 12.93 -3.60 8.19
CA ASN A 29 13.84 -4.31 9.07
C ASN A 29 13.10 -4.79 10.31
N PRO A 30 12.76 -6.09 10.43
CA PRO A 30 12.04 -6.63 11.58
C PRO A 30 12.67 -6.31 12.93
N ALA A 31 14.01 -6.21 13.00
CA ALA A 31 14.72 -5.88 14.24
C ALA A 31 14.57 -4.41 14.67
N LYS A 32 14.09 -3.52 13.78
CA LYS A 32 13.81 -2.10 14.06
C LYS A 32 12.32 -1.81 14.20
N GLN A 33 11.48 -2.81 13.97
CA GLN A 33 10.03 -2.69 14.01
C GLN A 33 9.51 -2.97 15.42
N SER A 34 8.29 -2.54 15.69
CA SER A 34 7.58 -2.79 16.94
C SER A 34 6.21 -3.38 16.61
N ASP A 35 5.23 -3.26 17.49
CA ASP A 35 3.92 -3.90 17.33
C ASP A 35 3.18 -3.48 16.05
N MET A 36 3.34 -2.22 15.61
CA MET A 36 2.70 -1.68 14.41
C MET A 36 3.57 -0.62 13.76
N SER A 37 3.51 -0.55 12.43
CA SER A 37 4.11 0.53 11.64
C SER A 37 3.09 1.20 10.75
N ALA A 38 3.18 2.54 10.68
CA ALA A 38 2.45 3.30 9.68
C ALA A 38 3.19 3.17 8.35
N SER A 39 2.49 2.73 7.31
CA SER A 39 3.01 2.66 5.96
C SER A 39 1.95 2.99 4.92
N GLY A 40 2.40 3.16 3.68
CA GLY A 40 1.57 3.41 2.52
C GLY A 40 2.18 2.75 1.29
N TRP A 41 1.33 2.49 0.31
CA TRP A 41 1.73 1.90 -0.95
C TRP A 41 0.88 2.47 -2.09
N GLY A 42 1.53 2.82 -3.19
CA GLY A 42 0.88 3.17 -4.45
C GLY A 42 1.19 2.08 -5.47
N ALA A 43 0.18 1.60 -6.18
CA ALA A 43 0.39 0.57 -7.18
C ALA A 43 1.29 1.10 -8.31
N ASP A 44 2.36 0.38 -8.65
CA ASP A 44 3.30 0.81 -9.72
C ASP A 44 2.66 0.80 -11.11
N TRP A 45 1.64 -0.03 -11.32
CA TRP A 45 0.76 -0.01 -12.49
C TRP A 45 -0.66 -0.40 -12.07
N ALA A 46 -1.64 -0.22 -12.97
CA ALA A 46 -3.06 -0.44 -12.71
C ALA A 46 -3.45 -1.94 -12.58
N ASN A 47 -2.84 -2.67 -11.64
CA ASN A 47 -3.14 -4.05 -11.30
C ASN A 47 -2.71 -4.34 -9.85
N ALA A 48 -3.50 -5.11 -9.10
CA ALA A 48 -3.15 -5.50 -7.73
C ALA A 48 -1.96 -6.47 -7.64
N SER A 49 -1.40 -6.93 -8.77
CA SER A 49 -0.14 -7.66 -8.84
C SER A 49 1.06 -6.88 -8.31
N THR A 50 0.97 -5.56 -8.20
CA THR A 50 2.00 -4.71 -7.56
C THR A 50 1.65 -4.35 -6.14
N VAL A 51 0.56 -4.88 -5.58
CA VAL A 51 0.10 -4.54 -4.23
C VAL A 51 0.09 -5.78 -3.37
N ILE A 52 -0.63 -6.82 -3.79
CA ILE A 52 -0.82 -8.02 -2.97
C ILE A 52 0.49 -8.82 -2.83
N PRO A 53 1.22 -9.16 -3.90
CA PRO A 53 2.50 -9.85 -3.75
C PRO A 53 3.50 -8.99 -2.99
N GLU A 54 3.64 -7.72 -3.39
CA GLU A 54 4.61 -6.80 -2.79
C GLU A 54 4.45 -6.68 -1.29
N LEU A 55 3.24 -6.43 -0.78
CA LEU A 55 3.04 -6.10 0.62
C LEU A 55 2.85 -7.31 1.54
N PHE A 56 2.45 -8.46 0.99
CA PHE A 56 1.99 -9.61 1.79
C PHE A 56 2.74 -10.91 1.51
N THR A 57 3.67 -10.95 0.55
CA THR A 57 4.49 -12.14 0.28
C THR A 57 5.97 -11.80 0.21
N SER A 58 6.80 -12.79 0.54
CA SER A 58 8.27 -12.66 0.46
C SER A 58 8.76 -12.60 -0.98
N SER A 59 7.97 -13.13 -1.93
CA SER A 59 8.28 -13.11 -3.36
C SER A 59 8.08 -11.76 -4.04
N GLY A 60 7.28 -10.85 -3.47
CA GLY A 60 7.10 -9.50 -4.01
C GLY A 60 8.34 -8.63 -3.85
N GLY A 61 8.91 -8.61 -2.63
CA GLY A 61 10.16 -7.88 -2.34
C GLY A 61 9.98 -6.68 -1.40
N PHE A 62 8.74 -6.27 -1.13
CA PHE A 62 8.41 -5.19 -0.19
C PHE A 62 7.41 -5.62 0.89
N ASN A 63 7.61 -6.81 1.50
CA ASN A 63 6.68 -7.37 2.50
C ASN A 63 6.64 -6.51 3.78
N LEU A 64 5.88 -5.42 3.72
CA LEU A 64 5.70 -4.45 4.78
C LEU A 64 4.83 -4.99 5.91
N THR A 65 4.02 -6.02 5.64
CA THR A 65 3.18 -6.65 6.67
C THR A 65 3.96 -7.60 7.56
N GLN A 66 5.12 -8.10 7.13
CA GLN A 66 5.98 -9.00 7.91
C GLN A 66 5.21 -10.21 8.49
N ASN A 67 4.26 -10.70 7.70
CA ASN A 67 3.27 -11.71 8.06
C ASN A 67 3.77 -13.15 7.92
N SER A 68 5.06 -13.38 7.63
CA SER A 68 5.58 -14.72 7.25
C SER A 68 5.46 -15.78 8.35
N ASP A 69 5.39 -15.36 9.61
CA ASP A 69 5.26 -16.25 10.77
C ASP A 69 3.81 -16.63 11.08
N ASP A 70 2.83 -16.01 10.40
CA ASP A 70 1.41 -16.35 10.56
C ASP A 70 1.12 -17.74 9.96
N PRO A 71 0.38 -18.63 10.65
CA PRO A 71 0.04 -19.96 10.14
C PRO A 71 -0.67 -19.96 8.78
N ASN A 72 -1.39 -18.89 8.45
CA ASN A 72 -2.11 -18.74 7.18
C ASN A 72 -1.21 -18.31 6.02
N TYR A 73 0.00 -17.79 6.30
CA TYR A 73 0.90 -17.21 5.32
C TYR A 73 1.17 -18.13 4.13
N LYS A 74 1.60 -19.38 4.39
CA LYS A 74 1.99 -20.30 3.31
C LYS A 74 0.85 -20.60 2.35
N ALA A 75 -0.37 -20.75 2.87
CA ALA A 75 -1.55 -20.99 2.04
C ALA A 75 -1.96 -19.75 1.26
N PHE A 76 -1.80 -18.56 1.84
CA PHE A 76 -2.01 -17.29 1.17
C PHE A 76 -1.01 -17.08 0.03
N GLU A 77 0.29 -17.23 0.30
CA GLU A 77 1.38 -17.09 -0.69
C GLU A 77 1.17 -18.00 -1.89
N ALA A 78 0.83 -19.28 -1.68
CA ALA A 78 0.55 -20.20 -2.78
C ALA A 78 -0.61 -19.75 -3.69
N ARG A 79 -1.63 -19.09 -3.13
CA ARG A 79 -2.75 -18.54 -3.90
C ARG A 79 -2.38 -17.25 -4.62
N VAL A 80 -1.53 -16.42 -4.03
CA VAL A 80 -0.93 -15.25 -4.70
C VAL A 80 -0.12 -15.71 -5.92
N ASP A 81 0.74 -16.71 -5.75
CA ASP A 81 1.54 -17.28 -6.85
C ASP A 81 0.67 -17.87 -7.98
N ALA A 82 -0.45 -18.50 -7.63
CA ALA A 82 -1.40 -18.99 -8.62
C ALA A 82 -2.07 -17.83 -9.38
N ALA A 83 -2.50 -16.78 -8.68
CA ALA A 83 -3.12 -15.60 -9.29
C ALA A 83 -2.15 -14.80 -10.18
N MET A 84 -0.85 -14.78 -9.86
CA MET A 84 0.19 -14.18 -10.70
C MET A 84 0.30 -14.84 -12.09
N LYS A 85 -0.05 -16.14 -12.19
CA LYS A 85 0.01 -16.92 -13.43
C LYS A 85 -1.26 -16.79 -14.29
N VAL A 86 -2.30 -16.13 -13.79
CA VAL A 86 -3.56 -15.93 -14.54
C VAL A 86 -3.45 -14.78 -15.51
N THR A 87 -3.55 -15.07 -16.80
CA THR A 87 -3.44 -14.09 -17.89
C THR A 87 -4.76 -13.38 -18.22
N ASP A 88 -5.90 -14.01 -17.94
CA ASP A 88 -7.22 -13.39 -18.06
C ASP A 88 -7.41 -12.35 -16.95
N ARG A 89 -7.47 -11.07 -17.34
CA ARG A 89 -7.54 -9.95 -16.40
C ARG A 89 -8.80 -9.93 -15.55
N LYS A 90 -9.93 -10.41 -16.07
CA LYS A 90 -11.20 -10.43 -15.33
C LYS A 90 -11.16 -11.52 -14.26
N LYS A 91 -10.64 -12.70 -14.60
CA LYS A 91 -10.42 -13.80 -13.65
C LYS A 91 -9.38 -13.41 -12.60
N GLN A 92 -8.25 -12.83 -13.02
CA GLN A 92 -7.21 -12.37 -12.11
C GLN A 92 -7.73 -11.31 -11.12
N ALA A 93 -8.51 -10.34 -11.59
CA ALA A 93 -9.11 -9.32 -10.72
C ALA A 93 -10.06 -9.92 -9.66
N ALA A 94 -10.79 -10.99 -9.99
CA ALA A 94 -11.62 -11.69 -9.00
C ALA A 94 -10.78 -12.39 -7.93
N LEU A 95 -9.65 -13.00 -8.31
CA LEU A 95 -8.70 -13.60 -7.37
C LEU A 95 -8.07 -12.55 -6.45
N TRP A 96 -7.65 -11.41 -7.00
CA TRP A 96 -7.11 -10.30 -6.20
C TRP A 96 -8.09 -9.78 -5.17
N LYS A 97 -9.37 -9.62 -5.52
CA LYS A 97 -10.40 -9.22 -4.55
C LYS A 97 -10.60 -10.24 -3.43
N ALA A 98 -10.51 -11.53 -3.74
CA ALA A 98 -10.62 -12.59 -2.75
C ALA A 98 -9.41 -12.60 -1.79
N LEU A 99 -8.21 -12.45 -2.33
CA LEU A 99 -6.97 -12.38 -1.57
C LEU A 99 -6.90 -11.12 -0.68
N ASP A 100 -7.32 -9.97 -1.20
CA ASP A 100 -7.42 -8.73 -0.41
C ASP A 100 -8.35 -8.90 0.80
N LYS A 101 -9.54 -9.47 0.58
CA LYS A 101 -10.50 -9.78 1.66
C LYS A 101 -9.89 -10.70 2.71
N GLU A 102 -9.13 -11.69 2.28
CA GLU A 102 -8.48 -12.64 3.17
C GLU A 102 -7.36 -12.01 4.00
N ALA A 103 -6.46 -11.25 3.37
CA ALA A 103 -5.40 -10.52 4.07
C ALA A 103 -5.97 -9.52 5.09
N ALA A 104 -7.09 -8.87 4.77
CA ALA A 104 -7.83 -8.03 5.71
C ALA A 104 -8.46 -8.86 6.85
N GLY A 105 -8.97 -10.06 6.56
CA GLY A 105 -9.53 -10.99 7.54
C GLY A 105 -8.51 -11.52 8.55
N TYR A 106 -7.25 -11.68 8.13
CA TYR A 106 -6.13 -12.01 9.02
C TYR A 106 -5.62 -10.81 9.83
N PHE A 107 -6.11 -9.61 9.55
CA PHE A 107 -5.69 -8.37 10.20
C PHE A 107 -4.19 -8.07 10.05
N TRP A 108 -3.57 -8.53 8.95
CA TRP A 108 -2.16 -8.21 8.63
C TRP A 108 -1.95 -6.73 8.27
N HIS A 109 -3.02 -6.02 7.97
CA HIS A 109 -2.99 -4.59 7.71
C HIS A 109 -4.30 -3.94 8.17
N LEU A 110 -4.23 -2.66 8.47
CA LEU A 110 -5.38 -1.82 8.82
C LEU A 110 -5.44 -0.64 7.83
N PRO A 111 -6.36 -0.66 6.84
CA PRO A 111 -6.55 0.47 5.95
C PRO A 111 -7.01 1.70 6.74
N THR A 112 -6.25 2.79 6.63
CA THR A 112 -6.57 4.06 7.32
C THR A 112 -7.16 5.08 6.36
N THR A 113 -6.53 5.30 5.20
CA THR A 113 -6.94 6.29 4.22
C THR A 113 -6.55 5.90 2.80
N PHE A 114 -7.36 6.27 1.81
CA PHE A 114 -6.94 6.38 0.42
C PHE A 114 -6.63 7.84 0.12
N GLY A 115 -5.36 8.12 -0.18
CA GLY A 115 -4.89 9.49 -0.43
C GLY A 115 -5.60 10.13 -1.62
N LYS A 116 -5.87 11.43 -1.50
CA LYS A 116 -6.30 12.29 -2.61
C LYS A 116 -5.23 13.36 -2.82
N ALA A 117 -5.05 13.78 -4.06
CA ALA A 117 -4.17 14.89 -4.41
C ALA A 117 -4.99 16.17 -4.57
N GLN A 118 -4.45 17.28 -4.07
CA GLN A 118 -4.88 18.62 -4.44
C GLN A 118 -3.70 19.31 -5.11
N GLU A 119 -3.87 19.60 -6.38
CA GLU A 119 -2.83 20.20 -7.22
C GLU A 119 -3.24 21.64 -7.55
N VAL A 120 -2.27 22.55 -7.49
CA VAL A 120 -2.46 23.97 -7.81
C VAL A 120 -1.43 24.33 -8.88
N TRP A 121 -1.85 25.09 -9.88
CA TRP A 121 -0.97 25.51 -10.97
C TRP A 121 -1.26 26.94 -11.43
N GLY A 122 -0.27 27.55 -12.09
CA GLY A 122 -0.38 28.90 -12.62
C GLY A 122 -1.35 29.00 -13.79
N SER A 123 -2.02 30.15 -13.92
CA SER A 123 -3.03 30.42 -14.95
C SER A 123 -2.49 30.42 -16.39
N ALA A 124 -1.17 30.40 -16.58
CA ALA A 124 -0.51 30.28 -17.89
C ALA A 124 -0.38 28.82 -18.38
N LEU A 125 -0.47 27.83 -17.47
CA LEU A 125 -0.42 26.43 -17.87
C LEU A 125 -1.68 26.02 -18.63
N ARG A 126 -1.49 25.18 -19.64
CA ARG A 126 -2.57 24.63 -20.47
C ARG A 126 -2.43 23.12 -20.52
N ASN A 127 -3.56 22.47 -20.81
CA ASN A 127 -3.67 21.02 -20.91
C ASN A 127 -3.24 20.28 -19.63
N VAL A 128 -3.49 20.88 -18.46
CA VAL A 128 -3.33 20.22 -17.17
C VAL A 128 -4.54 19.32 -16.93
N PHE A 129 -4.29 18.02 -16.81
CA PHE A 129 -5.29 17.04 -16.40
C PHE A 129 -4.62 15.95 -15.56
N PHE A 130 -5.41 15.36 -14.66
CA PHE A 130 -4.94 14.30 -13.77
C PHE A 130 -4.80 13.00 -14.54
N TRP A 131 -3.57 12.45 -14.60
CA TRP A 131 -3.31 11.18 -15.23
C TRP A 131 -3.50 10.05 -14.21
N VAL A 132 -4.72 9.50 -14.18
CA VAL A 132 -5.15 8.49 -13.20
C VAL A 132 -4.16 7.33 -13.03
N PRO A 133 -3.57 6.74 -14.09
CA PRO A 133 -2.59 5.66 -13.94
C PRO A 133 -1.35 5.99 -13.10
N GLN A 134 -0.93 7.26 -13.05
CA GLN A 134 0.27 7.68 -12.30
C GLN A 134 -0.08 8.43 -11.01
N GLY A 135 -1.27 9.03 -10.93
CA GLY A 135 -1.73 9.76 -9.75
C GLY A 135 -1.21 11.19 -9.63
N ASN A 136 -0.85 11.83 -10.76
CA ASN A 136 -0.32 13.20 -10.84
C ASN A 136 -0.73 13.88 -12.17
N PRO A 137 -0.42 15.17 -12.40
CA PRO A 137 -0.66 15.79 -13.70
C PRO A 137 0.09 15.06 -14.80
N ALA A 138 -0.49 15.00 -16.00
CA ALA A 138 0.18 14.50 -17.19
C ALA A 138 1.31 15.45 -17.66
N TYR A 139 2.44 15.50 -16.93
CA TYR A 139 3.50 16.49 -17.15
C TYR A 139 3.98 16.60 -18.60
N GLY A 140 4.11 15.47 -19.29
CA GLY A 140 4.50 15.43 -20.72
C GLY A 140 3.46 15.98 -21.70
N LYS A 141 2.29 16.44 -21.22
CA LYS A 141 1.21 17.03 -22.01
C LYS A 141 0.97 18.51 -21.69
N ILE A 142 1.62 19.03 -20.64
CA ILE A 142 1.45 20.41 -20.19
C ILE A 142 2.29 21.35 -21.07
N TRP A 143 1.74 22.52 -21.36
CA TRP A 143 2.44 23.59 -22.08
C TRP A 143 2.07 24.97 -21.53
N ILE A 144 2.85 25.99 -21.89
CA ILE A 144 2.66 27.38 -21.46
C ILE A 144 2.05 28.18 -22.60
N LYS A 145 0.95 28.89 -22.34
CA LYS A 145 0.44 29.90 -23.26
C LYS A 145 1.46 31.05 -23.33
N GLN A 146 2.11 31.20 -24.48
CA GLN A 146 2.91 32.37 -24.83
C GLN A 146 2.01 33.61 -24.97
#